data_AF-A0A7R9VFG3-F1
#
_entry.id   AF-A0A7R9VFG3-F1
#
_cell.length_a   1.000
_cell.length_b   1.000
_cell.length_c   1.000
_cell.angle_alpha   90.00
_cell.angle_beta   90.00
_cell.angle_gamma   90.00
#
_symmetry.space_group_name_H-M   'P 1'
#
loop_
_entity.id
_entity.type
_entity.pdbx_description
1 polymer ?
#
loop_
_entity_poly.entity_id
_entity_poly.type
_entity_poly.pdbx_seq_one_letter_code
_entity_poly.pdbx_strand_id
1 'polypeptide(L)'
;KLYKVPKRCLDDYYWMLASVSNQTASRNGTNLDVSPGDNGEGRWPGLRPIIISNDRMRDHKLELLKPRLFRRWYSSHMIRYEFSSFEEDELDREICFSAADFFSREIQANPTP
;
A
#
# COMPACT_ATOMS: atom_id res chain seq x y z
N LYS A 1 -16.44 7.13 -3.70
CA LYS A 1 -16.72 8.19 -2.70
C LYS A 1 -15.44 8.40 -1.88
N LEU A 2 -15.04 9.65 -1.64
CA LEU A 2 -13.88 9.97 -0.79
C LEU A 2 -14.30 9.99 0.69
N TYR A 3 -13.49 9.40 1.58
CA TYR A 3 -13.71 9.49 3.02
C TYR A 3 -13.07 10.76 3.58
N LYS A 4 -13.78 11.47 4.46
CA LYS A 4 -13.27 12.67 5.12
C LYS A 4 -12.92 12.33 6.58
N VAL A 5 -11.62 12.38 6.90
CA VAL A 5 -11.14 12.13 8.26
C VAL A 5 -11.69 13.22 9.20
N PRO A 6 -12.27 12.85 10.37
CA PRO A 6 -12.74 13.83 11.34
C PRO A 6 -11.63 14.73 11.87
N LYS A 7 -12.01 15.92 12.35
CA LYS A 7 -11.06 16.89 12.92
C LYS A 7 -10.32 16.26 14.11
N ARG A 8 -9.02 16.56 14.23
CA ARG A 8 -8.13 16.12 15.33
C ARG A 8 -7.90 14.60 15.40
N CYS A 9 -8.26 13.86 14.36
CA CYS A 9 -7.89 12.46 14.21
C CYS A 9 -6.61 12.33 13.37
N LEU A 10 -5.83 11.28 13.62
CA LEU A 10 -4.65 10.93 12.81
C LEU A 10 -5.14 10.16 11.59
N ASP A 11 -4.97 10.73 10.41
CA ASP A 11 -5.33 10.14 9.13
C ASP A 11 -4.53 8.86 8.85
N ASP A 12 -3.29 8.77 9.33
CA ASP A 12 -2.44 7.56 9.34
C ASP A 12 -3.21 6.29 9.62
N TYR A 13 -3.93 6.24 10.74
CA TYR A 13 -4.68 5.04 11.11
C TYR A 13 -5.82 4.70 10.14
N TYR A 14 -6.39 5.69 9.45
CA TYR A 14 -7.50 5.44 8.53
C TYR A 14 -7.01 4.81 7.23
N TRP A 15 -5.93 5.35 6.64
CA TRP A 15 -5.41 4.75 5.40
C TRP A 15 -4.67 3.44 5.69
N MET A 16 -4.05 3.28 6.86
CA MET A 16 -3.57 1.99 7.34
C MET A 16 -4.71 0.97 7.47
N LEU A 17 -5.79 1.32 8.18
CA LEU A 17 -6.94 0.42 8.35
C LEU A 17 -7.57 0.08 7.00
N ALA A 18 -7.74 1.06 6.12
CA ALA A 18 -8.27 0.84 4.78
C ALA A 18 -7.43 -0.18 3.99
N SER A 19 -6.10 -0.15 4.13
CA SER A 19 -5.23 -1.07 3.39
C SER A 19 -5.37 -2.55 3.77
N VAL A 20 -5.81 -2.83 5.01
CA VAL A 20 -5.96 -4.20 5.53
C VAL A 20 -7.43 -4.62 5.67
N SER A 21 -8.36 -3.71 5.43
CA SER A 21 -9.80 -3.97 5.53
C SER A 21 -10.36 -4.54 4.24
N ASN A 22 -11.44 -5.33 4.37
CA ASN A 22 -12.18 -5.81 3.21
C ASN A 22 -12.79 -4.64 2.43
N GLN A 23 -12.38 -4.49 1.16
CA GLN A 23 -12.83 -3.42 0.26
C GLN A 23 -14.07 -3.79 -0.56
N THR A 24 -14.75 -4.90 -0.25
CA THR A 24 -15.93 -5.37 -1.01
C THR A 24 -17.04 -4.33 -1.04
N ALA A 25 -17.32 -3.67 0.09
CA ALA A 25 -18.36 -2.64 0.18
C ALA A 25 -18.02 -1.38 -0.65
N SER A 26 -16.74 -0.99 -0.72
CA SER A 26 -16.30 0.17 -1.51
C SER A 26 -16.28 -0.12 -3.02
N ARG A 27 -16.37 -1.40 -3.41
CA ARG A 27 -16.32 -1.90 -4.80
C ARG A 27 -17.65 -2.50 -5.27
N ASN A 28 -18.77 -2.06 -4.70
CA ASN A 28 -20.12 -2.54 -5.05
C ASN A 28 -20.27 -4.08 -5.00
N GLY A 29 -19.68 -4.74 -4.00
CA GLY A 29 -19.77 -6.19 -3.84
C GLY A 29 -18.67 -6.98 -4.57
N THR A 30 -17.77 -6.31 -5.30
CA THR A 30 -16.68 -6.99 -6.03
C THR A 30 -15.53 -7.34 -5.08
N ASN A 31 -15.25 -8.64 -4.95
CA ASN A 31 -14.10 -9.13 -4.17
C ASN A 31 -12.76 -8.80 -4.87
N LEU A 32 -11.74 -8.48 -4.08
CA LEU A 32 -10.35 -8.33 -4.52
C LEU A 32 -9.62 -9.67 -4.60
N ASP A 33 -10.04 -10.66 -3.81
CA ASP A 33 -9.45 -11.99 -3.83
C ASP A 33 -9.86 -12.71 -5.12
N VAL A 34 -8.90 -12.83 -6.03
CA VAL A 34 -9.02 -13.66 -7.23
C VAL A 34 -8.20 -14.91 -7.00
N SER A 35 -8.86 -16.07 -7.00
CA SER A 35 -8.18 -17.35 -6.84
C SER A 35 -7.35 -17.67 -8.08
N PRO A 36 -6.16 -18.29 -7.97
CA PRO A 36 -5.37 -18.71 -9.13
C PRO A 36 -6.14 -19.78 -9.93
N GLY A 37 -6.95 -19.35 -10.90
CA GLY A 37 -7.81 -20.23 -11.69
C GLY A 37 -9.13 -19.60 -12.14
N ASP A 38 -9.59 -18.53 -11.49
CA ASP A 38 -10.88 -17.89 -11.76
C ASP A 38 -10.71 -16.54 -12.49
N ASN A 39 -9.83 -16.55 -13.51
CA ASN A 39 -9.34 -15.34 -14.18
C ASN A 39 -10.05 -15.05 -15.51
N GLY A 40 -11.38 -15.14 -15.56
CA GLY A 40 -12.16 -14.75 -16.76
C GLY A 40 -11.92 -13.30 -17.19
N GLU A 41 -11.47 -12.43 -16.27
CA GLU A 41 -11.20 -11.01 -16.50
C GLU A 41 -9.70 -10.64 -16.48
N GLY A 42 -8.77 -11.62 -16.45
CA GLY A 42 -7.32 -11.34 -16.44
C GLY A 42 -6.79 -10.63 -15.19
N ARG A 43 -7.50 -10.73 -14.06
CA ARG A 43 -7.10 -10.11 -12.79
C ARG A 43 -5.96 -10.89 -12.11
N TRP A 44 -5.01 -10.19 -11.51
CA TRP A 44 -3.87 -10.82 -10.84
C TRP A 44 -4.29 -11.39 -9.47
N PRO A 45 -4.02 -12.69 -9.19
CA PRO A 45 -4.25 -13.27 -7.87
C PRO A 45 -3.44 -12.52 -6.80
N GLY A 46 -4.02 -12.27 -5.63
CA GLY A 46 -3.33 -11.62 -4.51
C GLY A 46 -3.19 -10.10 -4.60
N LEU A 47 -4.04 -9.44 -5.39
CA LEU A 47 -4.13 -7.97 -5.45
C LEU A 47 -4.57 -7.39 -4.10
N ARG A 48 -3.59 -6.95 -3.32
CA ARG A 48 -3.79 -6.23 -2.05
C ARG A 48 -4.05 -4.74 -2.29
N PRO A 49 -4.82 -4.06 -1.44
CA PRO A 49 -4.93 -2.61 -1.49
C PRO A 49 -3.55 -1.95 -1.37
N ILE A 50 -3.31 -0.94 -2.22
CA ILE A 50 -2.07 -0.18 -2.26
C ILE A 50 -2.30 1.18 -1.61
N ILE A 51 -1.29 1.67 -0.92
CA ILE A 51 -1.21 3.03 -0.41
C ILE A 51 -0.17 3.78 -1.23
N ILE A 52 -0.55 4.95 -1.75
CA ILE A 52 0.36 5.88 -2.40
C ILE A 52 0.71 6.97 -1.39
N SER A 53 1.93 6.96 -0.87
CA SER A 53 2.42 8.00 0.04
C SER A 53 3.95 8.02 0.08
N ASN A 54 4.51 9.22 0.26
CA ASN A 54 5.94 9.42 0.52
C ASN A 54 6.26 9.54 2.03
N ASP A 55 5.26 9.28 2.89
CA ASP A 55 5.48 9.26 4.33
C ASP A 55 6.49 8.18 4.73
N ARG A 56 7.42 8.55 5.60
CA ARG A 56 8.44 7.64 6.14
C ARG A 56 7.90 6.80 7.30
N MET A 57 6.79 7.21 7.92
CA MET A 57 6.13 6.50 9.01
C MET A 57 7.07 6.14 10.17
N ARG A 58 7.95 7.09 10.54
CA ARG A 58 8.96 6.94 11.60
C ARG A 58 8.61 7.71 12.87
N ASP A 59 7.36 8.12 13.02
CA ASP A 59 6.92 8.89 14.17
C ASP A 59 6.84 8.01 15.43
N HIS A 60 6.93 8.64 16.61
CA HIS A 60 6.89 7.93 17.89
C HIS A 60 5.51 7.32 18.21
N LYS A 61 4.44 7.73 17.52
CA LYS A 61 3.09 7.19 17.77
C LYS A 61 2.91 5.83 17.11
N LEU A 62 3.62 5.57 16.01
CA LEU A 62 3.65 4.30 15.29
C LEU A 62 4.64 3.29 15.89
N GLU A 63 5.54 3.70 16.79
CA GLU A 63 6.42 2.78 17.55
C GLU A 63 5.63 1.74 18.37
N LEU A 64 4.35 1.99 18.65
CA LEU A 64 3.45 1.05 19.32
C LEU A 64 3.10 -0.18 18.46
N LEU A 65 3.37 -0.15 17.15
CA LEU A 65 3.17 -1.28 16.27
C LEU A 65 4.37 -2.23 16.36
N LYS A 66 4.10 -3.54 16.48
CA LYS A 66 5.16 -4.57 16.51
C LYS A 66 6.11 -4.36 15.32
N PRO A 67 7.40 -4.06 15.54
CA PRO A 67 8.28 -3.55 14.49
C PRO A 67 8.35 -4.44 13.25
N ARG A 68 8.29 -5.75 13.43
CA ARG A 68 8.34 -6.72 12.32
C ARG A 68 7.07 -6.73 11.47
N LEU A 69 5.89 -6.77 12.10
CA LEU A 69 4.62 -6.78 11.36
C LEU A 69 4.41 -5.44 10.64
N PHE A 70 4.76 -4.35 11.31
CA PHE A 70 4.69 -3.03 10.72
C PHE A 70 5.61 -2.90 9.50
N ARG A 71 6.88 -3.34 9.59
CA ARG A 71 7.80 -3.32 8.46
C ARG A 71 7.31 -4.16 7.29
N ARG A 72 6.79 -5.37 7.55
CA ARG A 72 6.21 -6.23 6.50
C ARG A 72 5.02 -5.55 5.83
N TRP A 73 4.13 -4.94 6.60
CA TRP A 73 3.00 -4.17 6.07
C TRP A 73 3.48 -2.97 5.24
N TYR A 74 4.40 -2.16 5.77
CA TYR A 74 4.96 -0.98 5.11
C TYR A 74 5.59 -1.34 3.76
N SER A 75 6.49 -2.33 3.72
CA SER A 75 7.15 -2.78 2.50
C SER A 75 6.18 -3.36 1.46
N SER A 76 5.03 -3.90 1.87
CA SER A 76 4.08 -4.55 0.96
C SER A 76 2.98 -3.63 0.46
N HIS A 77 2.54 -2.64 1.26
CA HIS A 77 1.39 -1.80 0.91
C HIS A 77 1.81 -0.41 0.42
N MET A 78 2.99 0.09 0.80
CA MET A 78 3.41 1.46 0.47
C MET A 78 4.06 1.54 -0.92
N ILE A 79 3.53 2.40 -1.77
CA ILE A 79 4.11 2.85 -3.04
C ILE A 79 4.50 4.31 -2.90
N ARG A 80 5.77 4.59 -3.18
CA ARG A 80 6.31 5.95 -3.24
C ARG A 80 6.18 6.51 -4.64
N TYR A 81 6.09 7.82 -4.76
CA TYR A 81 6.03 8.50 -6.04
C TYR A 81 7.10 9.59 -6.13
N GLU A 82 7.60 9.80 -7.33
CA GLU A 82 8.60 10.82 -7.66
C GLU A 82 8.12 11.60 -8.88
N PHE A 83 8.46 12.88 -8.94
CA PHE A 83 8.20 13.72 -10.11
C PHE A 83 9.46 13.79 -10.97
N SER A 84 9.30 13.82 -12.29
CA SER A 84 10.40 14.10 -13.21
C SER A 84 11.06 15.46 -12.92
N SER A 85 12.31 15.60 -13.36
CA SER A 85 13.09 16.84 -13.24
C SER A 85 12.37 18.03 -13.88
N PHE A 86 12.60 19.22 -13.34
CA PHE A 86 12.01 20.44 -13.90
C PHE A 86 12.73 20.83 -15.19
N GLU A 87 12.02 20.73 -16.32
CA GLU A 87 12.41 21.37 -17.58
C GLU A 87 11.51 22.59 -17.79
N GLU A 88 12.08 23.74 -18.11
CA GLU A 88 11.40 25.06 -18.09
C GLU A 88 10.14 25.15 -18.98
N ASP A 89 9.96 24.23 -19.93
CA ASP A 89 8.88 24.25 -20.92
C ASP A 89 7.81 23.13 -20.75
N GLU A 90 7.90 22.26 -19.74
CA GLU A 90 6.90 21.19 -19.53
C GLU A 90 5.86 21.53 -18.45
N LEU A 91 4.60 21.68 -18.88
CA LEU A 91 3.43 21.88 -18.01
C LEU A 91 2.97 20.59 -17.31
N ASP A 92 3.24 19.43 -17.91
CA ASP A 92 2.85 18.12 -17.39
C ASP A 92 4.09 17.34 -16.93
N ARG A 93 4.21 17.12 -15.62
CA ARG A 93 5.28 16.29 -15.06
C ARG A 93 4.85 14.84 -15.01
N GLU A 94 5.72 13.96 -15.50
CA GLU A 94 5.52 12.53 -15.32
C GLU A 94 5.64 12.16 -13.84
N ILE A 95 4.69 11.35 -13.36
CA ILE A 95 4.69 10.79 -12.00
C ILE A 95 5.15 9.34 -12.10
N CYS A 96 6.33 9.08 -11.55
CA CYS A 96 6.89 7.73 -11.46
C CYS A 96 6.50 7.08 -10.14
N PHE A 97 6.09 5.82 -10.18
CA PHE A 97 5.75 5.04 -8.97
C PHE A 97 6.81 3.98 -8.70
N SER A 98 7.34 3.97 -7.47
CA SER A 98 8.21 2.90 -6.97
C SER A 98 7.35 1.79 -6.38
N ALA A 99 7.30 0.64 -7.06
CA ALA A 99 6.50 -0.51 -6.65
C ALA A 99 6.84 -0.99 -5.22
N ALA A 100 5.82 -1.46 -4.52
CA ALA A 100 5.97 -2.13 -3.24
C ALA A 100 6.69 -3.48 -3.43
N ASP A 101 7.34 -3.97 -2.38
CA ASP A 101 8.11 -5.20 -2.46
C ASP A 101 7.20 -6.42 -2.70
N PHE A 102 7.58 -7.26 -3.66
CA PHE A 102 6.93 -8.55 -3.92
C PHE A 102 7.24 -9.59 -2.82
N PHE A 103 8.40 -9.47 -2.18
CA PHE A 103 8.88 -10.35 -1.12
C PHE A 103 9.30 -9.54 0.12
N SER A 104 9.22 -10.16 1.30
CA SER A 104 9.68 -9.50 2.53
C SER A 104 11.19 -9.31 2.48
N ARG A 105 11.65 -8.04 2.51
CA ARG A 105 13.07 -7.71 2.69
C ARG A 105 13.46 -7.80 4.17
N GLU A 106 13.56 -9.02 4.67
CA GLU A 106 14.02 -9.30 6.05
C GLU A 106 14.95 -10.51 6.05
N ILE A 107 15.72 -10.68 7.14
CA ILE A 107 16.55 -11.88 7.31
C ILE A 107 15.61 -13.08 7.40
N GLN A 108 15.72 -13.99 6.43
CA GLN A 108 14.94 -15.23 6.36
C GLN A 108 15.87 -16.41 6.65
N ALA A 109 15.35 -17.39 7.39
CA ALA A 109 16.01 -18.68 7.56
C ALA A 109 15.30 -19.69 6.66
N ASN A 110 16.07 -20.42 5.85
CA ASN A 110 15.54 -21.54 5.10
C ASN A 110 15.46 -22.76 6.03
N PRO A 111 14.43 -23.61 5.93
CA PRO A 111 14.43 -24.90 6.59
C PRO A 111 15.63 -25.70 6.10
N THR A 112 16.52 -26.08 7.02
CA THR A 112 17.59 -27.04 6.74
C THR A 112 17.01 -28.45 6.68
N PRO A 113 17.45 -29.31 5.74
CA PRO A 113 17.05 -30.71 5.67
C PRO A 113 17.30 -31.47 6.98
#